data_AF-A0A518FUC2-F1
#
_entry.id   AF-A0A518FUC2-F1
#
_cell.length_a   1.000
_cell.length_b   1.000
_cell.length_c   1.000
_cell.angle_alpha   90.00
_cell.angle_beta   90.00
_cell.angle_gamma   90.00
#
_symmetry.space_group_name_H-M   'P 1'
#
loop_
_entity.id
_entity.type
_entity.pdbx_description
1 polymer ?
#
loop_
_entity_poly.entity_id
_entity_poly.type
_entity_poly.pdbx_seq_one_letter_code
_entity_poly.pdbx_strand_id
1 'polypeptide(L)'
;MIVLSRYRLLKCLILLCFLGGGTVLQAELQADVSVAEAKQAMQKATDFFTTQVAAEGGYLWRYSRDLKYREGEERGTDSMIWLQPPGTPTVGEAYLSAYQKTGEPFLLKAAQATANALINSQLKSGGWADSVDFSKRSQSQFRVDGGGPSARNITTFDDNKSQSAVHFLIQLDQELKFKDQRLHEATLYALNSFVKAQFPNGGWPQRYNHFPDSKEYPVLKANYPDHWSRTFPKQKYTGYYTFNDNTIQDLVNVMFLAYHVYQDPRYRDSALKAGDFIILAQMPEPQPAWAQQYNLKMQPAWARKFEPPAVTGGESQGIIKTLMQIYIYTGEKKYLAPIPKALAYLKTSELPGGKLARFYELKTNRPLYFTKKYELTYKDNDMPTHYGFIVSSKVDSLQRQYEKLLKASPEKLASMQFPQRRVRLTPALKARAQSVVNALNEQGAWLTQGEIRSANLKNVPVIETRVFAKNLETLADFVAASQSD
;
A
#
# COMPACT_ATOMS: atom_id res chain seq x y z
N MET A 1 -13.24 65.92 -41.54
CA MET A 1 -13.12 66.46 -40.17
C MET A 1 -11.66 66.31 -39.78
N ILE A 2 -10.80 67.27 -40.16
CA ILE A 2 -10.38 68.44 -39.36
C ILE A 2 -9.59 67.96 -38.13
N VAL A 3 -8.33 68.28 -37.86
CA VAL A 3 -7.25 69.11 -38.46
C VAL A 3 -5.99 68.80 -37.60
N LEU A 4 -4.79 68.91 -38.19
CA LEU A 4 -3.48 69.40 -37.65
C LEU A 4 -3.28 69.42 -36.10
N SER A 5 -2.12 69.19 -35.48
CA SER A 5 -0.74 69.50 -35.84
C SER A 5 0.15 69.28 -34.61
N ARG A 6 1.36 68.74 -34.84
CA ARG A 6 2.67 69.11 -34.25
C ARG A 6 2.97 68.94 -32.74
N TYR A 7 4.28 68.81 -32.54
CA TYR A 7 5.12 69.09 -31.36
C TYR A 7 5.28 67.93 -30.36
N ARG A 8 6.45 67.27 -30.37
CA ARG A 8 7.70 67.64 -29.67
C ARG A 8 7.56 67.43 -28.16
N LEU A 9 8.22 66.41 -27.63
CA LEU A 9 9.60 66.43 -27.12
C LEU A 9 9.67 66.88 -25.65
N LEU A 10 10.34 66.01 -24.88
CA LEU A 10 11.30 66.36 -23.84
C LEU A 10 10.78 66.55 -22.39
N LYS A 11 11.20 65.58 -21.57
CA LYS A 11 11.88 65.69 -20.26
C LYS A 11 11.43 66.81 -19.30
N CYS A 12 11.11 66.41 -18.08
CA CYS A 12 11.90 66.63 -16.85
C CYS A 12 11.04 66.20 -15.66
N LEU A 13 11.43 65.17 -14.90
CA LEU A 13 12.33 65.20 -13.74
C LEU A 13 11.84 66.09 -12.58
N ILE A 14 11.71 65.41 -11.43
CA ILE A 14 12.13 65.79 -10.06
C ILE A 14 11.06 66.29 -9.07
N LEU A 15 10.95 65.47 -8.00
CA LEU A 15 10.71 65.71 -6.56
C LEU A 15 9.56 66.66 -6.16
N LEU A 16 8.72 66.33 -5.17
CA LEU A 16 9.13 66.22 -3.77
C LEU A 16 8.01 65.59 -2.92
N CYS A 17 8.44 64.73 -2.00
CA CYS A 17 7.94 64.46 -0.65
C CYS A 17 6.42 64.39 -0.38
N PHE A 18 5.97 63.24 0.12
CA PHE A 18 5.28 63.20 1.41
C PHE A 18 5.62 61.91 2.19
N LEU A 19 6.14 62.13 3.40
CA LEU A 19 6.31 61.16 4.47
C LEU A 19 4.94 60.59 4.86
N GLY A 20 4.83 59.27 4.93
CA GLY A 20 3.69 58.57 5.50
C GLY A 20 4.13 57.20 5.95
N GLY A 21 4.26 57.02 7.26
CA GLY A 21 4.74 55.80 7.89
C GLY A 21 3.93 54.58 7.47
N GLY A 22 4.63 53.62 6.87
CA GLY A 22 4.24 52.24 6.86
C GLY A 22 5.41 51.48 7.46
N THR A 23 5.29 51.08 8.73
CA THR A 23 6.09 49.99 9.27
C THR A 23 5.80 48.78 8.40
N VAL A 24 6.67 48.56 7.42
CA VAL A 24 6.81 47.28 6.75
C VAL A 24 7.14 46.32 7.87
N LEU A 25 6.13 45.55 8.30
CA LEU A 25 6.36 44.28 8.97
C LEU A 25 7.30 43.52 8.05
N GLN A 26 8.59 43.58 8.37
CA GLN A 26 9.54 42.55 7.98
C GLN A 26 8.87 41.25 8.43
N ALA A 27 8.33 40.50 7.48
CA ALA A 27 8.17 39.08 7.67
C ALA A 27 9.54 38.61 8.17
N GLU A 28 9.61 38.19 9.43
CA GLU A 28 10.79 37.50 9.94
C GLU A 28 11.15 36.47 8.89
N LEU A 29 12.33 36.60 8.28
CA LEU A 29 12.94 35.49 7.58
C LEU A 29 13.06 34.40 8.64
N GLN A 30 12.07 33.51 8.70
CA GLN A 30 12.13 32.32 9.50
C GLN A 30 13.38 31.60 9.02
N ALA A 31 14.39 31.51 9.89
CA ALA A 31 15.67 30.90 9.55
C ALA A 31 15.39 29.50 8.97
N ASP A 32 16.09 29.17 7.87
CA ASP A 32 16.00 27.83 7.26
C ASP A 32 16.26 26.77 8.34
N VAL A 33 15.38 25.77 8.43
CA VAL A 33 15.48 24.65 9.37
C VAL A 33 16.88 24.04 9.31
N SER A 34 17.52 23.92 10.46
CA SER A 34 18.82 23.27 10.60
C SER A 34 18.68 21.75 10.66
N VAL A 35 19.76 21.04 10.34
CA VAL A 35 19.84 19.57 10.51
C VAL A 35 19.63 19.19 11.98
N ALA A 36 20.12 19.99 12.92
CA ALA A 36 19.95 19.75 14.35
C ALA A 36 18.47 19.84 14.78
N GLU A 37 17.75 20.88 14.34
CA GLU A 37 16.32 21.02 14.62
C GLU A 37 15.49 19.90 14.00
N ALA A 38 15.82 19.49 12.76
CA ALA A 38 15.16 18.36 12.11
C ALA A 38 15.38 17.06 12.90
N LYS A 39 16.60 16.76 13.33
CA LYS A 39 16.92 15.59 14.16
C LYS A 39 16.22 15.64 15.53
N GLN A 40 16.17 16.80 16.17
CA GLN A 40 15.46 16.98 17.44
C GLN A 40 13.95 16.75 17.28
N ALA A 41 13.35 17.23 16.19
CA ALA A 41 11.95 16.97 15.88
C ALA A 41 11.69 15.48 15.62
N MET A 42 12.59 14.78 14.92
CA MET A 42 12.52 13.33 14.72
C MET A 42 12.57 12.55 16.03
N GLN A 43 13.52 12.89 16.92
CA GLN A 43 13.65 12.29 18.25
C GLN A 43 12.37 12.50 19.06
N LYS A 44 11.92 13.75 19.17
CA LYS A 44 10.73 14.10 19.95
C LYS A 44 9.48 13.37 19.47
N ALA A 45 9.27 13.28 18.16
CA ALA A 45 8.15 12.55 17.60
C ALA A 45 8.24 11.04 17.84
N THR A 46 9.44 10.47 17.73
CA THR A 46 9.69 9.04 17.98
C THR A 46 9.48 8.69 19.45
N ASP A 47 9.94 9.54 20.37
CA ASP A 47 9.73 9.34 21.82
C ASP A 47 8.24 9.37 22.16
N PHE A 48 7.49 10.32 21.61
CA PHE A 48 6.04 10.38 21.80
C PHE A 48 5.35 9.10 21.28
N PHE A 49 5.66 8.67 20.06
CA PHE A 49 5.04 7.47 19.48
C PHE A 49 5.41 6.20 20.24
N THR A 50 6.67 6.03 20.62
CA THR A 50 7.14 4.82 21.31
C THR A 50 6.71 4.74 22.77
N THR A 51 6.47 5.87 23.44
CA THR A 51 6.10 5.90 24.87
C THR A 51 4.61 6.11 25.13
N GLN A 52 3.91 6.87 24.29
CA GLN A 52 2.50 7.23 24.54
C GLN A 52 1.53 6.51 23.60
N VAL A 53 1.92 6.25 22.34
CA VAL A 53 1.02 5.75 21.29
C VAL A 53 1.10 4.23 21.14
N ALA A 54 2.30 3.67 21.26
CA ALA A 54 2.56 2.27 20.99
C ALA A 54 1.83 1.32 21.96
N ALA A 55 1.37 0.19 21.43
CA ALA A 55 0.91 -0.97 22.19
C ALA A 55 1.88 -2.12 21.91
N GLU A 56 2.70 -2.52 22.89
CA GLU A 56 3.73 -3.56 22.73
C GLU A 56 4.69 -3.31 21.53
N GLY A 57 4.91 -2.03 21.18
CA GLY A 57 5.73 -1.62 20.03
C GLY A 57 5.00 -1.50 18.70
N GLY A 58 3.70 -1.80 18.63
CA GLY A 58 2.87 -1.64 17.43
C GLY A 58 1.82 -0.53 17.52
N TYR A 59 1.08 -0.34 16.42
CA TYR A 59 0.28 0.86 16.18
C TYR A 59 -1.03 0.58 15.43
N LEU A 60 -2.02 1.45 15.61
CA LEU A 60 -3.25 1.53 14.83
C LEU A 60 -3.15 2.65 13.77
N TRP A 61 -4.24 2.98 13.08
CA TRP A 61 -4.24 4.01 12.04
C TRP A 61 -4.31 5.42 12.60
N ARG A 62 -5.13 5.60 13.64
CA ARG A 62 -5.51 6.92 14.14
C ARG A 62 -5.82 6.89 15.64
N TYR A 63 -5.52 8.01 16.29
CA TYR A 63 -5.75 8.26 17.70
C TYR A 63 -6.38 9.65 17.89
N SER A 64 -7.26 9.80 18.87
CA SER A 64 -7.66 11.14 19.34
C SER A 64 -6.47 11.85 19.96
N ARG A 65 -6.48 13.20 19.99
CA ARG A 65 -5.39 13.99 20.58
C ARG A 65 -5.04 13.59 22.02
N ASP A 66 -6.04 13.20 22.81
CA ASP A 66 -5.90 12.75 24.20
C ASP A 66 -5.64 11.23 24.33
N LEU A 67 -5.49 10.52 23.22
CA LEU A 67 -5.28 9.07 23.11
C LEU A 67 -6.40 8.21 23.74
N LYS A 68 -7.52 8.82 24.15
CA LYS A 68 -8.68 8.13 24.73
C LYS A 68 -9.35 7.21 23.72
N TYR A 69 -9.35 7.60 22.45
CA TYR A 69 -9.88 6.82 21.35
C TYR A 69 -8.78 6.49 20.35
N ARG A 70 -8.85 5.29 19.81
CA ARG A 70 -7.90 4.75 18.84
C ARG A 70 -8.64 3.76 17.95
N GLU A 71 -8.30 3.73 16.66
CA GLU A 71 -9.00 2.91 15.69
C GLU A 71 -8.11 2.44 14.54
N GLY A 72 -8.43 1.22 14.08
CA GLY A 72 -8.12 0.76 12.73
C GLY A 72 -9.39 0.89 11.89
N GLU A 73 -9.82 -0.20 11.27
CA GLU A 73 -11.16 -0.26 10.67
C GLU A 73 -12.26 -0.21 11.74
N GLU A 74 -11.97 -0.81 12.90
CA GLU A 74 -12.83 -0.84 14.07
C GLU A 74 -12.18 -0.12 15.26
N ARG A 75 -12.94 0.04 16.34
CA ARG A 75 -12.45 0.59 17.61
C ARG A 75 -11.34 -0.29 18.18
N GLY A 76 -10.21 0.33 18.52
CA GLY A 76 -9.08 -0.33 19.16
C GLY A 76 -9.07 -0.24 20.69
N THR A 77 -8.28 -1.12 21.31
CA THR A 77 -7.91 -1.06 22.74
C THR A 77 -6.46 -0.59 22.90
N ASP A 78 -6.06 -0.29 24.13
CA ASP A 78 -4.68 0.11 24.47
C ASP A 78 -3.65 -1.00 24.32
N SER A 79 -4.10 -2.25 24.31
CA SER A 79 -3.32 -3.46 24.03
C SER A 79 -3.38 -3.91 22.56
N MET A 80 -3.99 -3.14 21.66
CA MET A 80 -4.23 -3.55 20.29
C MET A 80 -3.24 -2.95 19.29
N ILE A 81 -2.86 -3.73 18.29
CA ILE A 81 -2.12 -3.28 17.11
C ILE A 81 -2.88 -3.65 15.84
N TRP A 82 -2.68 -2.87 14.77
CA TRP A 82 -3.33 -3.09 13.47
C TRP A 82 -2.29 -3.43 12.41
N LEU A 83 -2.53 -4.48 11.63
CA LEU A 83 -1.56 -4.96 10.64
C LEU A 83 -1.75 -4.30 9.28
N GLN A 84 -2.99 -3.98 8.92
CA GLN A 84 -3.28 -3.31 7.66
C GLN A 84 -2.58 -1.94 7.60
N PRO A 85 -1.79 -1.65 6.56
CA PRO A 85 -1.26 -0.31 6.33
C PRO A 85 -2.37 0.77 6.32
N PRO A 86 -2.16 1.94 6.94
CA PRO A 86 -0.91 2.46 7.49
C PRO A 86 -0.72 2.16 8.99
N GLY A 87 -1.03 0.94 9.45
CA GLY A 87 -0.81 0.50 10.83
C GLY A 87 0.66 0.14 11.13
N THR A 88 0.82 -0.89 11.94
CA THR A 88 2.11 -1.31 12.53
C THR A 88 3.27 -1.45 11.52
N PRO A 89 3.12 -2.17 10.39
CA PRO A 89 4.25 -2.34 9.46
C PRO A 89 4.71 -1.01 8.86
N THR A 90 3.78 -0.10 8.53
CA THR A 90 4.10 1.21 7.96
C THR A 90 4.93 2.08 8.90
N VAL A 91 4.69 2.01 10.21
CA VAL A 91 5.50 2.76 11.19
C VAL A 91 6.89 2.16 11.32
N GLY A 92 6.98 0.83 11.38
CA GLY A 92 8.26 0.12 11.41
C GLY A 92 9.13 0.48 10.21
N GLU A 93 8.55 0.46 9.01
CA GLU A 93 9.23 0.86 7.77
C GLU A 93 9.68 2.33 7.81
N ALA A 94 8.86 3.23 8.34
CA ALA A 94 9.24 4.64 8.48
C ALA A 94 10.42 4.83 9.44
N TYR A 95 10.45 4.13 10.57
CA TYR A 95 11.60 4.15 11.48
C TYR A 95 12.86 3.60 10.82
N LEU A 96 12.77 2.45 10.15
CA LEU A 96 13.90 1.82 9.48
C LEU A 96 14.45 2.69 8.34
N SER A 97 13.57 3.20 7.47
CA SER A 97 13.91 4.12 6.39
C SER A 97 14.59 5.38 6.91
N ALA A 98 14.08 5.95 8.02
CA ALA A 98 14.67 7.12 8.64
C ALA A 98 16.04 6.80 9.28
N TYR A 99 16.21 5.63 9.91
CA TYR A 99 17.50 5.16 10.42
C TYR A 99 18.52 5.01 9.29
N GLN A 100 18.17 4.31 8.21
CA GLN A 100 19.05 4.09 7.04
C GLN A 100 19.55 5.40 6.42
N LYS A 101 18.75 6.46 6.50
CA LYS A 101 19.09 7.80 5.97
C LYS A 101 19.94 8.64 6.91
N THR A 102 19.87 8.42 8.22
CA THR A 102 20.39 9.37 9.22
C THR A 102 21.40 8.77 10.19
N GLY A 103 21.40 7.45 10.35
CA GLY A 103 22.21 6.70 11.32
C GLY A 103 21.76 6.85 12.77
N GLU A 104 20.61 7.48 13.04
CA GLU A 104 20.19 7.80 14.41
C GLU A 104 19.73 6.55 15.21
N PRO A 105 20.43 6.15 16.30
CA PRO A 105 20.18 4.87 16.96
C PRO A 105 18.78 4.70 17.56
N PHE A 106 18.13 5.79 17.98
CA PHE A 106 16.79 5.75 18.55
C PHE A 106 15.74 5.28 17.53
N LEU A 107 15.95 5.55 16.24
CA LEU A 107 15.08 5.08 15.16
C LEU A 107 15.22 3.58 14.95
N LEU A 108 16.44 3.05 14.98
CA LEU A 108 16.66 1.60 14.88
C LEU A 108 16.02 0.87 16.06
N LYS A 109 16.16 1.41 17.29
CA LYS A 109 15.51 0.85 18.48
C LYS A 109 13.98 0.84 18.34
N ALA A 110 13.40 1.91 17.79
CA ALA A 110 11.96 1.98 17.53
C ALA A 110 11.51 0.95 16.47
N ALA A 111 12.27 0.80 15.37
CA ALA A 111 12.02 -0.23 14.36
C ALA A 111 12.08 -1.65 14.97
N GLN A 112 13.08 -1.94 15.80
CA GLN A 112 13.20 -3.23 16.50
C GLN A 112 12.04 -3.49 17.45
N ALA A 113 11.53 -2.47 18.15
CA ALA A 113 10.33 -2.60 18.98
C ALA A 113 9.09 -2.97 18.15
N THR A 114 8.92 -2.35 16.98
CA THR A 114 7.85 -2.72 16.04
C THR A 114 8.01 -4.13 15.49
N ALA A 115 9.24 -4.55 15.16
CA ALA A 115 9.50 -5.93 14.74
C ALA A 115 9.16 -6.93 15.84
N ASN A 116 9.48 -6.64 17.10
CA ASN A 116 9.12 -7.48 18.24
C ASN A 116 7.60 -7.63 18.40
N ALA A 117 6.82 -6.57 18.17
CA ALA A 117 5.35 -6.63 18.16
C ALA A 117 4.84 -7.62 17.10
N LEU A 118 5.43 -7.58 15.89
CA LEU A 118 5.07 -8.50 14.80
C LEU A 118 5.52 -9.94 15.10
N ILE A 119 6.73 -10.16 15.60
CA ILE A 119 7.23 -11.48 16.00
C ILE A 119 6.32 -12.10 17.07
N ASN A 120 5.95 -11.32 18.09
CA ASN A 120 5.10 -11.76 19.19
C ASN A 120 3.64 -11.99 18.78
N SER A 121 3.23 -11.58 17.58
CA SER A 121 1.88 -11.72 17.07
C SER A 121 1.78 -12.59 15.81
N GLN A 122 2.87 -13.22 15.40
CA GLN A 122 2.90 -14.12 14.26
C GLN A 122 2.14 -15.42 14.58
N LEU A 123 1.24 -15.83 13.69
CA LEU A 123 0.42 -17.02 13.83
C LEU A 123 1.18 -18.30 13.42
N LYS A 124 0.77 -19.45 13.93
CA LYS A 124 1.27 -20.77 13.50
C LYS A 124 0.94 -21.09 12.03
N SER A 125 0.00 -20.38 11.40
CA SER A 125 -0.23 -20.46 9.95
C SER A 125 0.78 -19.64 9.12
N GLY A 126 1.64 -18.83 9.74
CA GLY A 126 2.78 -18.19 9.07
C GLY A 126 2.76 -16.67 9.04
N GLY A 127 1.59 -16.07 8.84
CA GLY A 127 1.45 -14.61 8.77
C GLY A 127 0.69 -14.05 9.95
N TRP A 128 -0.14 -13.05 9.69
CA TRP A 128 -0.84 -12.28 10.71
C TRP A 128 -2.34 -12.17 10.40
N ALA A 129 -3.10 -11.86 11.46
CA ALA A 129 -4.51 -11.48 11.37
C ALA A 129 -4.67 -9.99 11.01
N ASP A 130 -5.92 -9.52 10.90
CA ASP A 130 -6.25 -8.12 10.63
C ASP A 130 -5.71 -7.17 11.72
N SER A 131 -5.87 -7.58 12.97
CA SER A 131 -5.44 -6.89 14.18
C SER A 131 -5.12 -7.89 15.28
N VAL A 132 -4.38 -7.44 16.29
CA VAL A 132 -3.96 -8.27 17.43
C VAL A 132 -4.18 -7.49 18.71
N ASP A 133 -4.94 -8.07 19.63
CA ASP A 133 -5.11 -7.57 20.99
C ASP A 133 -4.26 -8.42 21.95
N PHE A 134 -3.19 -7.84 22.47
CA PHE A 134 -2.25 -8.51 23.37
C PHE A 134 -2.87 -8.89 24.73
N SER A 135 -4.03 -8.34 25.11
CA SER A 135 -4.77 -8.81 26.28
C SER A 135 -5.52 -10.14 26.04
N LYS A 136 -5.70 -10.53 24.76
CA LYS A 136 -6.47 -11.71 24.34
C LYS A 136 -5.62 -12.76 23.65
N ARG A 137 -4.33 -12.86 24.01
CA ARG A 137 -3.36 -13.77 23.36
C ARG A 137 -3.81 -15.23 23.32
N SER A 138 -4.48 -15.71 24.36
CA SER A 138 -5.01 -17.08 24.44
C SER A 138 -6.07 -17.40 23.37
N GLN A 139 -6.64 -16.39 22.69
CA GLN A 139 -7.61 -16.57 21.62
C GLN A 139 -6.99 -16.79 20.24
N SER A 140 -5.66 -16.62 20.10
CA SER A 140 -4.93 -16.81 18.84
C SER A 140 -3.80 -17.81 18.99
N GLN A 141 -3.58 -18.63 17.98
CA GLN A 141 -2.44 -19.55 17.91
C GLN A 141 -1.17 -18.81 17.50
N PHE A 142 -0.74 -17.86 18.32
CA PHE A 142 0.58 -17.25 18.14
C PHE A 142 1.68 -18.29 18.30
N ARG A 143 2.76 -18.12 17.55
CA ARG A 143 3.95 -18.97 17.65
C ARG A 143 4.62 -18.87 19.01
N VAL A 144 4.59 -17.67 19.58
CA VAL A 144 5.15 -17.34 20.90
C VAL A 144 4.00 -17.18 21.87
N ASP A 145 3.91 -18.07 22.86
CA ASP A 145 2.97 -17.99 24.00
C ASP A 145 1.50 -17.73 23.60
N GLY A 146 1.06 -18.36 22.51
CA GLY A 146 -0.32 -18.31 22.03
C GLY A 146 -1.24 -19.34 22.68
N GLY A 147 -2.52 -19.28 22.31
CA GLY A 147 -3.53 -20.26 22.72
C GLY A 147 -3.32 -21.67 22.16
N GLY A 148 -4.10 -22.60 22.70
CA GLY A 148 -4.12 -24.01 22.29
C GLY A 148 -4.76 -24.26 20.91
N PRO A 149 -4.90 -25.54 20.49
CA PRO A 149 -5.35 -25.92 19.14
C PRO A 149 -6.74 -25.42 18.71
N SER A 150 -7.59 -24.98 19.64
CA SER A 150 -8.90 -24.40 19.35
C SER A 150 -8.87 -22.89 19.09
N ALA A 151 -7.75 -22.22 19.36
CA ALA A 151 -7.59 -20.79 19.14
C ALA A 151 -7.52 -20.43 17.65
N ARG A 152 -7.77 -19.16 17.31
CA ARG A 152 -7.78 -18.67 15.92
C ARG A 152 -6.38 -18.74 15.30
N ASN A 153 -6.26 -19.33 14.11
CA ASN A 153 -5.00 -19.47 13.38
C ASN A 153 -5.10 -18.96 11.94
N ILE A 154 -5.87 -17.90 11.68
CA ILE A 154 -6.17 -17.44 10.32
C ILE A 154 -5.20 -16.33 9.92
N THR A 155 -4.28 -16.66 9.01
CA THR A 155 -3.46 -15.68 8.30
C THR A 155 -4.30 -15.03 7.20
N THR A 156 -4.11 -13.72 6.96
CA THR A 156 -4.76 -12.98 5.87
C THR A 156 -3.74 -12.23 5.02
N PHE A 157 -3.92 -12.31 3.70
CA PHE A 157 -3.21 -11.51 2.70
C PHE A 157 -4.02 -10.30 2.20
N ASP A 158 -5.26 -10.19 2.67
CA ASP A 158 -6.15 -9.06 2.42
C ASP A 158 -5.48 -7.74 2.81
N ASP A 159 -5.71 -6.68 2.05
CA ASP A 159 -5.19 -5.32 2.30
C ASP A 159 -3.69 -5.24 2.66
N ASN A 160 -2.84 -6.07 2.05
CA ASN A 160 -1.39 -6.06 2.28
C ASN A 160 -0.97 -6.31 3.75
N LYS A 161 -1.83 -6.97 4.56
CA LYS A 161 -1.62 -7.17 6.01
C LYS A 161 -0.37 -7.99 6.32
N SER A 162 -0.31 -9.23 5.85
CA SER A 162 0.83 -10.10 6.14
C SER A 162 2.05 -9.78 5.26
N GLN A 163 1.82 -9.26 4.06
CA GLN A 163 2.85 -8.92 3.09
C GLN A 163 3.67 -7.71 3.55
N SER A 164 3.04 -6.61 3.99
CA SER A 164 3.76 -5.46 4.54
C SER A 164 4.52 -5.79 5.83
N ALA A 165 3.93 -6.63 6.70
CA ALA A 165 4.61 -7.11 7.89
C ALA A 165 5.91 -7.84 7.56
N VAL A 166 5.87 -8.84 6.67
CA VAL A 166 7.10 -9.57 6.31
C VAL A 166 8.05 -8.70 5.47
N HIS A 167 7.55 -7.79 4.62
CA HIS A 167 8.38 -6.86 3.86
C HIS A 167 9.27 -6.04 4.80
N PHE A 168 8.68 -5.42 5.82
CA PHE A 168 9.41 -4.70 6.86
C PHE A 168 10.44 -5.59 7.57
N LEU A 169 10.05 -6.81 7.98
CA LEU A 169 10.96 -7.70 8.70
C LEU A 169 12.16 -8.13 7.84
N ILE A 170 11.97 -8.38 6.53
CA ILE A 170 13.07 -8.69 5.60
C ILE A 170 14.08 -7.53 5.56
N GLN A 171 13.59 -6.30 5.42
CA GLN A 171 14.45 -5.12 5.35
C GLN A 171 15.22 -4.91 6.67
N LEU A 172 14.57 -5.07 7.81
CA LEU A 172 15.23 -4.94 9.11
C LEU A 172 16.24 -6.06 9.35
N ASP A 173 15.92 -7.29 8.97
CA ASP A 173 16.82 -8.45 9.11
C ASP A 173 18.10 -8.25 8.28
N GLN A 174 17.94 -7.74 7.04
CA GLN A 174 19.07 -7.34 6.20
C GLN A 174 19.90 -6.21 6.84
N GLU A 175 19.25 -5.16 7.37
CA GLU A 175 19.91 -4.04 8.04
C GLU A 175 20.75 -4.50 9.24
N LEU A 176 20.19 -5.43 10.03
CA LEU A 176 20.85 -6.04 11.18
C LEU A 176 21.86 -7.14 10.80
N LYS A 177 22.12 -7.33 9.50
CA LYS A 177 23.07 -8.30 8.96
C LYS A 177 22.78 -9.72 9.45
N PHE A 178 21.49 -10.05 9.60
CA PHE A 178 21.00 -11.37 10.03
C PHE A 178 21.48 -11.80 11.43
N LYS A 179 21.85 -10.84 12.29
CA LYS A 179 22.39 -11.14 13.63
C LYS A 179 21.33 -11.29 14.71
N ASP A 180 20.11 -10.80 14.49
CA ASP A 180 19.00 -11.02 15.39
C ASP A 180 18.29 -12.35 15.03
N GLN A 181 18.60 -13.40 15.79
CA GLN A 181 18.10 -14.74 15.52
C GLN A 181 16.56 -14.82 15.56
N ARG A 182 15.90 -14.12 16.51
CA ARG A 182 14.43 -14.16 16.62
C ARG A 182 13.78 -13.51 15.41
N LEU A 183 14.32 -12.37 14.97
CA LEU A 183 13.86 -11.70 13.76
C LEU A 183 14.06 -12.56 12.52
N HIS A 184 15.26 -13.12 12.36
CA HIS A 184 15.61 -13.96 11.21
C HIS A 184 14.68 -15.18 11.12
N GLU A 185 14.50 -15.91 12.22
CA GLU A 185 13.61 -17.09 12.28
C GLU A 185 12.13 -16.73 12.05
N ALA A 186 11.65 -15.60 12.57
CA ALA A 186 10.28 -15.15 12.33
C ALA A 186 10.04 -14.81 10.86
N THR A 187 11.00 -14.13 10.24
CA THR A 187 10.96 -13.71 8.83
C THR A 187 10.96 -14.93 7.90
N LEU A 188 11.91 -15.85 8.09
CA LEU A 188 11.99 -17.07 7.29
C LEU A 188 10.76 -17.97 7.48
N TYR A 189 10.17 -18.02 8.67
CA TYR A 189 8.95 -18.78 8.90
C TYR A 189 7.76 -18.21 8.12
N ALA A 190 7.59 -16.88 8.10
CA ALA A 190 6.55 -16.24 7.30
C ALA A 190 6.74 -16.57 5.82
N LEU A 191 7.93 -16.34 5.29
CA LEU A 191 8.27 -16.61 3.89
C LEU A 191 8.04 -18.06 3.49
N ASN A 192 8.55 -19.02 4.29
CA ASN A 192 8.34 -20.44 4.04
C ASN A 192 6.85 -20.83 4.10
N SER A 193 6.08 -20.20 4.99
CA SER A 193 4.63 -20.44 5.09
C SER A 193 3.86 -19.85 3.91
N PHE A 194 4.27 -18.69 3.39
CA PHE A 194 3.62 -18.09 2.21
C PHE A 194 3.89 -18.94 0.97
N VAL A 195 5.09 -19.48 0.80
CA VAL A 195 5.39 -20.45 -0.27
C VAL A 195 4.51 -21.70 -0.11
N LYS A 196 4.36 -22.25 1.10
CA LYS A 196 3.48 -23.40 1.35
C LYS A 196 2.00 -23.10 1.14
N ALA A 197 1.56 -21.87 1.38
CA ALA A 197 0.18 -21.43 1.15
C ALA A 197 -0.14 -21.19 -0.33
N GLN A 198 0.87 -21.19 -1.22
CA GLN A 198 0.67 -21.02 -2.66
C GLN A 198 0.03 -22.28 -3.25
N PHE A 199 -1.03 -22.10 -4.02
CA PHE A 199 -1.71 -23.19 -4.69
C PHE A 199 -0.87 -23.82 -5.82
N PRO A 200 -1.17 -25.05 -6.26
CA PRO A 200 -0.50 -25.70 -7.39
C PRO A 200 -0.48 -24.85 -8.67
N ASN A 201 -1.54 -24.09 -8.95
CA ASN A 201 -1.62 -23.21 -10.13
C ASN A 201 -0.81 -21.91 -9.99
N GLY A 202 -0.29 -21.59 -8.78
CA GLY A 202 0.50 -20.40 -8.48
C GLY A 202 -0.26 -19.25 -7.82
N GLY A 203 -1.58 -19.35 -7.67
CA GLY A 203 -2.37 -18.35 -6.94
C GLY A 203 -2.20 -18.47 -5.41
N TRP A 204 -2.78 -17.52 -4.69
CA TRP A 204 -2.90 -17.55 -3.23
C TRP A 204 -4.35 -17.33 -2.78
N PRO A 205 -4.72 -17.85 -1.59
CA PRO A 205 -5.99 -17.52 -0.95
C PRO A 205 -6.00 -16.08 -0.46
N GLN A 206 -7.16 -15.50 -0.19
CA GLN A 206 -7.22 -14.27 0.60
C GLN A 206 -6.85 -14.55 2.07
N ARG A 207 -7.36 -15.66 2.64
CA ARG A 207 -7.13 -16.08 4.02
C ARG A 207 -6.97 -17.58 4.12
N TYR A 208 -6.10 -18.05 5.01
CA TYR A 208 -5.86 -19.48 5.22
C TYR A 208 -5.50 -19.78 6.68
N ASN A 209 -5.79 -21.00 7.12
CA ASN A 209 -5.41 -21.55 8.43
C ASN A 209 -4.72 -22.91 8.34
N HIS A 210 -4.58 -23.45 7.14
CA HIS A 210 -3.82 -24.64 6.77
C HIS A 210 -3.28 -24.46 5.34
N PHE A 211 -2.31 -25.29 4.97
CA PHE A 211 -1.74 -25.27 3.62
C PHE A 211 -2.57 -26.16 2.67
N PRO A 212 -2.71 -25.79 1.39
CA PRO A 212 -3.49 -26.57 0.43
C PRO A 212 -2.91 -27.97 0.18
N ASP A 213 -3.76 -29.00 0.13
CA ASP A 213 -3.39 -30.29 -0.45
C ASP A 213 -3.45 -30.18 -1.98
N SER A 214 -2.31 -30.34 -2.65
CA SER A 214 -2.21 -30.28 -4.11
C SER A 214 -3.27 -31.09 -4.88
N LYS A 215 -3.77 -32.20 -4.31
CA LYS A 215 -4.79 -33.06 -4.94
C LYS A 215 -6.15 -32.39 -5.05
N GLU A 216 -6.45 -31.41 -4.20
CA GLU A 216 -7.73 -30.70 -4.16
C GLU A 216 -7.78 -29.47 -5.09
N TYR A 217 -6.62 -29.09 -5.66
CA TYR A 217 -6.45 -27.85 -6.42
C TYR A 217 -5.88 -28.11 -7.82
N PRO A 218 -6.69 -28.62 -8.76
CA PRO A 218 -6.25 -28.87 -10.12
C PRO A 218 -5.83 -27.57 -10.82
N VAL A 219 -4.80 -27.66 -11.66
CA VAL A 219 -4.32 -26.53 -12.47
C VAL A 219 -5.20 -26.40 -13.71
N LEU A 220 -6.11 -25.44 -13.68
CA LEU A 220 -7.06 -25.15 -14.76
C LEU A 220 -6.79 -23.78 -15.38
N LYS A 221 -7.28 -23.56 -16.61
CA LYS A 221 -7.35 -22.24 -17.22
C LYS A 221 -8.65 -21.54 -16.84
N ALA A 222 -8.62 -20.21 -16.79
CA ALA A 222 -9.81 -19.41 -16.58
C ALA A 222 -10.87 -19.69 -17.66
N ASN A 223 -12.12 -19.79 -17.23
CA ASN A 223 -13.25 -20.04 -18.10
C ASN A 223 -14.51 -19.32 -17.58
N TYR A 224 -15.50 -19.20 -18.45
CA TYR A 224 -16.80 -18.68 -18.06
C TYR A 224 -17.64 -19.79 -17.41
N PRO A 225 -18.34 -19.51 -16.30
CA PRO A 225 -19.38 -20.41 -15.83
C PRO A 225 -20.55 -20.42 -16.85
N ASP A 226 -21.26 -21.54 -16.93
CA ASP A 226 -22.46 -21.66 -17.79
C ASP A 226 -23.53 -20.64 -17.39
N HIS A 227 -23.72 -20.49 -16.08
CA HIS A 227 -24.58 -19.51 -15.46
C HIS A 227 -23.96 -19.01 -14.14
N TRP A 228 -24.36 -17.82 -13.71
CA TRP A 228 -23.96 -17.29 -12.41
C TRP A 228 -25.16 -16.64 -11.70
N SER A 229 -25.21 -16.76 -10.38
CA SER A 229 -26.33 -16.27 -9.58
C SER A 229 -26.41 -14.75 -9.57
N ARG A 230 -27.56 -14.18 -9.91
CA ARG A 230 -27.84 -12.74 -9.82
C ARG A 230 -28.11 -12.26 -8.40
N THR A 231 -28.26 -13.18 -7.45
CA THR A 231 -28.38 -12.91 -6.02
C THR A 231 -27.14 -13.42 -5.29
N PHE A 232 -26.75 -12.73 -4.21
CA PHE A 232 -25.56 -13.08 -3.45
C PHE A 232 -25.71 -14.46 -2.78
N PRO A 233 -24.88 -15.47 -3.14
CA PRO A 233 -25.07 -16.84 -2.67
C PRO A 233 -24.49 -17.12 -1.28
N LYS A 234 -23.87 -16.12 -0.63
CA LYS A 234 -23.23 -16.26 0.71
C LYS A 234 -22.17 -17.36 0.79
N GLN A 235 -21.50 -17.67 -0.33
CA GLN A 235 -20.39 -18.62 -0.35
C GLN A 235 -19.14 -18.03 0.31
N LYS A 236 -18.37 -18.88 0.99
CA LYS A 236 -17.11 -18.47 1.63
C LYS A 236 -16.01 -18.31 0.59
N TYR A 237 -15.70 -17.06 0.24
CA TYR A 237 -14.75 -16.72 -0.82
C TYR A 237 -13.28 -16.63 -0.35
N THR A 238 -13.03 -16.63 0.96
CA THR A 238 -11.69 -16.31 1.51
C THR A 238 -10.59 -17.29 1.07
N GLY A 239 -10.95 -18.51 0.64
CA GLY A 239 -10.02 -19.52 0.13
C GLY A 239 -9.88 -19.54 -1.40
N TYR A 240 -10.47 -18.59 -2.12
CA TYR A 240 -10.37 -18.49 -3.57
C TYR A 240 -9.02 -17.95 -4.04
N TYR A 241 -8.71 -18.11 -5.33
CA TYR A 241 -7.55 -17.47 -5.93
C TYR A 241 -7.81 -15.96 -6.02
N THR A 242 -7.14 -15.14 -5.22
CA THR A 242 -7.55 -13.74 -4.97
C THR A 242 -6.57 -12.72 -5.52
N PHE A 243 -7.02 -11.89 -6.47
CA PHE A 243 -6.33 -10.68 -6.92
C PHE A 243 -6.75 -9.42 -6.16
N ASN A 244 -7.96 -9.43 -5.58
CA ASN A 244 -8.54 -8.30 -4.86
C ASN A 244 -7.53 -7.65 -3.89
N ASP A 245 -7.58 -6.32 -3.83
CA ASP A 245 -6.70 -5.48 -3.00
C ASP A 245 -5.20 -5.74 -3.22
N ASN A 246 -4.82 -6.04 -4.46
CA ASN A 246 -3.44 -6.33 -4.90
C ASN A 246 -2.78 -7.55 -4.24
N THR A 247 -3.56 -8.46 -3.65
CA THR A 247 -3.06 -9.63 -2.90
C THR A 247 -1.88 -10.34 -3.56
N ILE A 248 -2.02 -10.75 -4.84
CA ILE A 248 -0.95 -11.44 -5.59
C ILE A 248 0.22 -10.51 -5.91
N GLN A 249 -0.05 -9.24 -6.24
CA GLN A 249 1.01 -8.28 -6.57
C GLN A 249 1.95 -8.07 -5.37
N ASP A 250 1.39 -7.87 -4.18
CA ASP A 250 2.18 -7.62 -2.98
C ASP A 250 2.98 -8.87 -2.56
N LEU A 251 2.41 -10.07 -2.74
CA LEU A 251 3.13 -11.33 -2.55
C LEU A 251 4.27 -11.49 -3.56
N VAL A 252 4.05 -11.19 -4.83
CA VAL A 252 5.11 -11.22 -5.86
C VAL A 252 6.26 -10.27 -5.48
N ASN A 253 5.95 -9.05 -5.03
CA ASN A 253 6.96 -8.09 -4.58
C ASN A 253 7.76 -8.61 -3.38
N VAL A 254 7.09 -9.16 -2.37
CA VAL A 254 7.74 -9.78 -1.20
C VAL A 254 8.64 -10.93 -1.62
N MET A 255 8.19 -11.81 -2.52
CA MET A 255 8.96 -12.97 -2.96
C MET A 255 10.22 -12.56 -3.74
N PHE A 256 10.14 -11.54 -4.59
CA PHE A 256 11.34 -11.00 -5.24
C PHE A 256 12.28 -10.32 -4.24
N LEU A 257 11.76 -9.56 -3.27
CA LEU A 257 12.59 -8.97 -2.21
C LEU A 257 13.29 -10.06 -1.39
N ALA A 258 12.57 -11.12 -1.00
CA ALA A 258 13.14 -12.24 -0.27
C ALA A 258 14.23 -12.95 -1.08
N TYR A 259 14.02 -13.17 -2.38
CA TYR A 259 15.08 -13.70 -3.25
C TYR A 259 16.31 -12.77 -3.28
N HIS A 260 16.10 -11.47 -3.42
CA HIS A 260 17.19 -10.50 -3.44
C HIS A 260 18.00 -10.48 -2.13
N VAL A 261 17.35 -10.60 -0.98
CA VAL A 261 18.00 -10.54 0.34
C VAL A 261 18.63 -11.87 0.75
N TYR A 262 17.91 -12.98 0.59
CA TYR A 262 18.33 -14.30 1.10
C TYR A 262 18.94 -15.21 0.06
N GLN A 263 18.87 -14.87 -1.23
CA GLN A 263 19.41 -15.66 -2.36
C GLN A 263 18.87 -17.09 -2.44
N ASP A 264 17.68 -17.34 -1.86
CA ASP A 264 17.02 -18.65 -1.94
C ASP A 264 16.10 -18.71 -3.18
N PRO A 265 16.39 -19.60 -4.15
CA PRO A 265 15.64 -19.67 -5.41
C PRO A 265 14.16 -19.99 -5.22
N ARG A 266 13.75 -20.63 -4.11
CA ARG A 266 12.35 -20.95 -3.83
C ARG A 266 11.45 -19.71 -3.84
N TYR A 267 11.98 -18.55 -3.44
CA TYR A 267 11.23 -17.29 -3.45
C TYR A 267 11.06 -16.76 -4.88
N ARG A 268 12.11 -16.80 -5.71
CA ARG A 268 12.00 -16.46 -7.14
C ARG A 268 11.00 -17.37 -7.84
N ASP A 269 11.09 -18.67 -7.61
CA ASP A 269 10.21 -19.66 -8.24
C ASP A 269 8.75 -19.46 -7.83
N SER A 270 8.50 -19.14 -6.56
CA SER A 270 7.18 -18.76 -6.05
C SER A 270 6.61 -17.54 -6.78
N ALA A 271 7.42 -16.48 -6.97
CA ALA A 271 7.01 -15.29 -7.73
C ALA A 271 6.70 -15.61 -9.20
N LEU A 272 7.51 -16.45 -9.85
CA LEU A 272 7.29 -16.85 -11.24
C LEU A 272 6.04 -17.71 -11.41
N LYS A 273 5.80 -18.63 -10.47
CA LYS A 273 4.60 -19.46 -10.45
C LYS A 273 3.34 -18.59 -10.32
N ALA A 274 3.40 -17.48 -9.59
CA ALA A 274 2.33 -16.49 -9.55
C ALA A 274 2.15 -15.75 -10.89
N GLY A 275 3.24 -15.46 -11.60
CA GLY A 275 3.18 -14.96 -12.97
C GLY A 275 2.49 -15.95 -13.93
N ASP A 276 2.80 -17.24 -13.80
CA ASP A 276 2.19 -18.29 -14.61
C ASP A 276 0.70 -18.44 -14.26
N PHE A 277 0.33 -18.33 -12.98
CA PHE A 277 -1.07 -18.21 -12.55
C PHE A 277 -1.79 -17.04 -13.22
N ILE A 278 -1.17 -15.85 -13.26
CA ILE A 278 -1.78 -14.67 -13.90
C ILE A 278 -2.08 -14.93 -15.38
N ILE A 279 -1.16 -15.60 -16.09
CA ILE A 279 -1.36 -16.00 -17.49
C ILE A 279 -2.53 -17.00 -17.59
N LEU A 280 -2.56 -18.02 -16.71
CA LEU A 280 -3.66 -19.00 -16.66
C LEU A 280 -5.02 -18.38 -16.31
N ALA A 281 -5.01 -17.30 -15.51
CA ALA A 281 -6.19 -16.61 -15.03
C ALA A 281 -6.77 -15.60 -16.03
N GLN A 282 -6.07 -15.29 -17.12
CA GLN A 282 -6.62 -14.40 -18.14
C GLN A 282 -7.87 -15.05 -18.72
N MET A 283 -9.00 -14.34 -18.63
CA MET A 283 -10.26 -14.81 -19.18
C MET A 283 -10.15 -14.99 -20.70
N PRO A 284 -10.85 -15.96 -21.30
CA PRO A 284 -10.90 -16.09 -22.75
C PRO A 284 -11.68 -14.92 -23.38
N GLU A 285 -11.67 -14.86 -24.73
CA GLU A 285 -12.57 -13.96 -25.46
C GLU A 285 -14.03 -14.17 -25.02
N PRO A 286 -14.85 -13.12 -24.94
CA PRO A 286 -14.59 -11.76 -25.46
C PRO A 286 -13.99 -10.77 -24.44
N GLN A 287 -13.54 -11.21 -23.26
CA GLN A 287 -13.06 -10.30 -22.21
C GLN A 287 -11.67 -10.69 -21.69
N PRO A 288 -10.59 -10.57 -22.49
CA PRO A 288 -9.24 -11.04 -22.15
C PRO A 288 -8.52 -10.22 -21.06
N ALA A 289 -9.13 -10.11 -19.88
CA ALA A 289 -8.61 -9.49 -18.66
C ALA A 289 -8.94 -10.37 -17.45
N TRP A 290 -9.08 -9.81 -16.24
CA TRP A 290 -9.15 -10.60 -15.00
C TRP A 290 -10.28 -10.21 -14.05
N ALA A 291 -10.72 -11.17 -13.23
CA ALA A 291 -11.66 -10.98 -12.13
C ALA A 291 -10.94 -10.64 -10.81
N GLN A 292 -11.69 -10.21 -9.79
CA GLN A 292 -11.14 -9.99 -8.44
C GLN A 292 -10.71 -11.31 -7.79
N GLN A 293 -11.47 -12.38 -8.03
CA GLN A 293 -11.18 -13.71 -7.51
C GLN A 293 -11.77 -14.81 -8.40
N TYR A 294 -11.15 -15.99 -8.32
CA TYR A 294 -11.56 -17.19 -9.04
C TYR A 294 -11.79 -18.34 -8.06
N ASN A 295 -12.88 -19.08 -8.25
CA ASN A 295 -13.13 -20.31 -7.50
C ASN A 295 -12.16 -21.43 -7.95
N LEU A 296 -12.25 -22.61 -7.33
CA LEU A 296 -11.39 -23.75 -7.64
C LEU A 296 -11.51 -24.26 -9.09
N LYS A 297 -12.59 -23.93 -9.79
CA LYS A 297 -12.81 -24.24 -11.21
C LYS A 297 -12.25 -23.16 -12.15
N MET A 298 -11.49 -22.20 -11.63
CA MET A 298 -10.96 -21.05 -12.37
C MET A 298 -12.07 -20.21 -13.03
N GLN A 299 -13.21 -20.07 -12.35
CA GLN A 299 -14.31 -19.20 -12.79
C GLN A 299 -14.39 -17.97 -11.90
N PRO A 300 -14.65 -16.76 -12.46
CA PRO A 300 -14.97 -15.58 -11.67
C PRO A 300 -16.06 -15.89 -10.64
N ALA A 301 -15.89 -15.45 -9.40
CA ALA A 301 -16.76 -15.82 -8.29
C ALA A 301 -17.20 -14.63 -7.44
N TRP A 302 -18.34 -14.77 -6.76
CA TRP A 302 -18.78 -13.81 -5.76
C TRP A 302 -17.77 -13.70 -4.62
N ALA A 303 -17.51 -12.48 -4.13
CA ALA A 303 -16.89 -12.24 -2.84
C ALA A 303 -17.90 -11.70 -1.83
N ARG A 304 -17.92 -10.40 -1.56
CA ARG A 304 -18.95 -9.76 -0.73
C ARG A 304 -20.25 -9.60 -1.52
N LYS A 305 -21.34 -9.23 -0.83
CA LYS A 305 -22.69 -9.03 -1.41
C LYS A 305 -22.77 -8.00 -2.54
N PHE A 306 -21.71 -7.24 -2.76
CA PHE A 306 -21.56 -6.19 -3.77
C PHE A 306 -20.38 -6.45 -4.73
N GLU A 307 -19.86 -7.68 -4.77
CA GLU A 307 -18.71 -8.09 -5.57
C GLU A 307 -19.06 -9.37 -6.37
N PRO A 308 -19.76 -9.22 -7.50
CA PRO A 308 -20.26 -10.33 -8.28
C PRO A 308 -19.17 -10.96 -9.17
N PRO A 309 -19.41 -12.17 -9.72
CA PRO A 309 -18.63 -12.72 -10.82
C PRO A 309 -18.58 -11.74 -11.99
N ALA A 310 -17.40 -11.17 -12.22
CA ALA A 310 -17.20 -10.15 -13.24
C ALA A 310 -15.74 -10.05 -13.65
N VAL A 311 -15.49 -9.62 -14.88
CA VAL A 311 -14.18 -9.09 -15.28
C VAL A 311 -14.06 -7.67 -14.73
N THR A 312 -12.90 -7.30 -14.22
CA THR A 312 -12.73 -6.05 -13.49
C THR A 312 -11.91 -5.01 -14.23
N GLY A 313 -12.35 -3.75 -14.17
CA GLY A 313 -11.56 -2.63 -14.69
C GLY A 313 -10.40 -2.24 -13.77
N GLY A 314 -10.60 -2.30 -12.45
CA GLY A 314 -9.60 -1.92 -11.46
C GLY A 314 -8.44 -2.92 -11.36
N GLU A 315 -8.75 -4.16 -10.97
CA GLU A 315 -7.69 -5.15 -10.67
C GLU A 315 -6.91 -5.56 -11.91
N SER A 316 -7.56 -5.63 -13.08
CA SER A 316 -6.87 -5.90 -14.35
C SER A 316 -5.73 -4.91 -14.63
N GLN A 317 -5.88 -3.64 -14.25
CA GLN A 317 -4.82 -2.64 -14.41
C GLN A 317 -3.66 -2.87 -13.43
N GLY A 318 -3.95 -3.36 -12.22
CA GLY A 318 -2.92 -3.80 -11.26
C GLY A 318 -2.18 -5.02 -11.78
N ILE A 319 -2.91 -6.03 -12.26
CA ILE A 319 -2.36 -7.29 -12.79
C ILE A 319 -1.44 -7.04 -13.99
N ILE A 320 -1.81 -6.13 -14.90
CA ILE A 320 -0.93 -5.70 -16.00
C ILE A 320 0.40 -5.15 -15.48
N LYS A 321 0.38 -4.36 -14.40
CA LYS A 321 1.63 -3.87 -13.77
C LYS A 321 2.41 -4.99 -13.12
N THR A 322 1.74 -5.95 -12.48
CA THR A 322 2.40 -7.13 -11.90
C THR A 322 3.15 -7.91 -12.98
N LEU A 323 2.53 -8.16 -14.13
CA LEU A 323 3.18 -8.82 -15.27
C LEU A 323 4.40 -8.05 -15.78
N MET A 324 4.29 -6.73 -15.91
CA MET A 324 5.44 -5.87 -16.25
C MET A 324 6.54 -5.93 -15.20
N GLN A 325 6.18 -5.97 -13.91
CA GLN A 325 7.13 -6.05 -12.81
C GLN A 325 7.88 -7.39 -12.80
N ILE A 326 7.18 -8.50 -13.04
CA ILE A 326 7.80 -9.83 -13.19
C ILE A 326 8.77 -9.81 -14.39
N TYR A 327 8.38 -9.20 -15.51
CA TYR A 327 9.28 -9.02 -16.65
C TYR A 327 10.51 -8.17 -16.29
N ILE A 328 10.36 -7.09 -15.53
CA ILE A 328 11.49 -6.28 -15.05
C ILE A 328 12.47 -7.12 -14.22
N TYR A 329 11.96 -8.00 -13.36
CA TYR A 329 12.80 -8.86 -12.52
C TYR A 329 13.49 -10.00 -13.28
N THR A 330 12.92 -10.46 -14.40
CA THR A 330 13.32 -11.74 -15.01
C THR A 330 13.77 -11.65 -16.46
N GLY A 331 13.37 -10.62 -17.20
CA GLY A 331 13.53 -10.53 -18.64
C GLY A 331 12.66 -11.53 -19.42
N GLU A 332 11.78 -12.30 -18.76
CA GLU A 332 11.01 -13.36 -19.41
C GLU A 332 9.81 -12.79 -20.17
N LYS A 333 9.93 -12.70 -21.51
CA LYS A 333 8.93 -12.08 -22.38
C LYS A 333 7.53 -12.71 -22.31
N LYS A 334 7.40 -13.96 -21.85
CA LYS A 334 6.09 -14.62 -21.69
C LYS A 334 5.13 -13.82 -20.80
N TYR A 335 5.65 -13.09 -19.81
CA TYR A 335 4.82 -12.26 -18.92
C TYR A 335 4.28 -11.01 -19.61
N LEU A 336 4.88 -10.57 -20.70
CA LEU A 336 4.35 -9.45 -21.50
C LEU A 336 3.25 -9.89 -22.48
N ALA A 337 3.20 -11.17 -22.85
CA ALA A 337 2.30 -11.67 -23.90
C ALA A 337 0.78 -11.44 -23.65
N PRO A 338 0.25 -11.53 -22.41
CA PRO A 338 -1.18 -11.29 -22.16
C PRO A 338 -1.61 -9.82 -22.29
N ILE A 339 -0.66 -8.88 -22.15
CA ILE A 339 -0.94 -7.46 -21.93
C ILE A 339 -1.65 -6.78 -23.11
N PRO A 340 -1.26 -6.99 -24.39
CA PRO A 340 -1.91 -6.30 -25.51
C PRO A 340 -3.41 -6.57 -25.61
N LYS A 341 -3.83 -7.84 -25.43
CA LYS A 341 -5.26 -8.20 -25.48
C LYS A 341 -6.04 -7.57 -24.32
N ALA A 342 -5.45 -7.59 -23.12
CA ALA A 342 -6.07 -6.96 -21.95
C ALA A 342 -6.21 -5.45 -22.11
N LEU A 343 -5.19 -4.76 -22.62
CA LEU A 343 -5.24 -3.31 -22.88
C LEU A 343 -6.27 -2.95 -23.95
N ALA A 344 -6.33 -3.73 -25.04
CA ALA A 344 -7.34 -3.55 -26.08
C ALA A 344 -8.76 -3.70 -25.53
N TYR A 345 -9.02 -4.77 -24.77
CA TYR A 345 -10.30 -4.98 -24.10
C TYR A 345 -10.65 -3.83 -23.17
N LEU A 346 -9.75 -3.47 -22.25
CA LEU A 346 -9.99 -2.37 -21.30
C LEU A 346 -10.25 -1.05 -22.02
N LYS A 347 -9.57 -0.78 -23.15
CA LYS A 347 -9.81 0.42 -23.96
C LYS A 347 -11.23 0.45 -24.51
N THR A 348 -11.73 -0.69 -25.02
CA THR A 348 -13.12 -0.79 -25.50
C THR A 348 -14.16 -0.69 -24.38
N SER A 349 -13.76 -0.98 -23.13
CA SER A 349 -14.63 -0.91 -21.96
C SER A 349 -14.63 0.46 -21.28
N GLU A 350 -13.87 1.45 -21.76
CA GLU A 350 -13.80 2.77 -21.14
C GLU A 350 -15.16 3.48 -21.10
N LEU A 351 -15.49 4.00 -19.92
CA LEU A 351 -16.60 4.91 -19.70
C LEU A 351 -16.17 6.36 -20.01
N PRO A 352 -17.13 7.29 -20.21
CA PRO A 352 -16.82 8.71 -20.38
C PRO A 352 -15.90 9.27 -19.27
N GLY A 353 -15.04 10.22 -19.64
CA GLY A 353 -14.13 10.87 -18.69
C GLY A 353 -12.91 10.04 -18.29
N GLY A 354 -12.51 9.05 -19.11
CA GLY A 354 -11.33 8.22 -18.85
C GLY A 354 -11.52 7.35 -17.61
N LYS A 355 -12.68 6.71 -17.51
CA LYS A 355 -13.08 5.87 -16.37
C LYS A 355 -13.31 4.43 -16.81
N LEU A 356 -13.35 3.52 -15.85
CA LEU A 356 -13.76 2.13 -16.03
C LEU A 356 -14.75 1.78 -14.93
N ALA A 357 -15.72 0.92 -15.22
CA ALA A 357 -16.48 0.25 -14.18
C ALA A 357 -15.57 -0.72 -13.43
N ARG A 358 -15.81 -0.90 -12.13
CA ARG A 358 -15.09 -1.93 -11.37
C ARG A 358 -15.48 -3.32 -11.82
N PHE A 359 -16.75 -3.52 -12.23
CA PHE A 359 -17.29 -4.81 -12.65
C PHE A 359 -17.93 -4.71 -14.03
N TYR A 360 -17.52 -5.61 -14.92
CA TYR A 360 -18.14 -5.85 -16.22
C TYR A 360 -18.76 -7.25 -16.23
N GLU A 361 -20.03 -7.31 -16.59
CA GLU A 361 -20.78 -8.55 -16.73
C GLU A 361 -20.07 -9.52 -17.68
N LEU A 362 -20.05 -10.79 -17.27
CA LEU A 362 -19.43 -11.85 -18.04
C LEU A 362 -20.10 -11.98 -19.43
N LYS A 363 -19.27 -12.08 -20.47
CA LYS A 363 -19.59 -12.18 -21.90
C LYS A 363 -20.18 -10.91 -22.53
N THR A 364 -21.08 -10.19 -21.86
CA THR A 364 -21.77 -9.02 -22.44
C THR A 364 -20.97 -7.73 -22.36
N ASN A 365 -19.97 -7.66 -21.47
CA ASN A 365 -19.19 -6.47 -21.18
C ASN A 365 -20.02 -5.27 -20.66
N ARG A 366 -21.22 -5.49 -20.13
CA ARG A 366 -22.04 -4.43 -19.55
C ARG A 366 -21.55 -4.07 -18.14
N PRO A 367 -21.37 -2.78 -17.80
CA PRO A 367 -21.05 -2.38 -16.43
C PRO A 367 -22.07 -2.88 -15.41
N LEU A 368 -21.59 -3.42 -14.28
CA LEU A 368 -22.39 -3.87 -13.15
C LEU A 368 -22.16 -2.97 -11.94
N TYR A 369 -23.26 -2.59 -11.29
CA TYR A 369 -23.29 -1.75 -10.11
C TYR A 369 -24.23 -2.34 -9.06
N PHE A 370 -24.23 -1.73 -7.88
CA PHE A 370 -25.17 -2.06 -6.81
C PHE A 370 -25.84 -0.80 -6.30
N THR A 371 -27.11 -0.90 -5.94
CA THR A 371 -27.80 0.17 -5.21
C THR A 371 -27.26 0.31 -3.79
N LYS A 372 -27.64 1.36 -3.05
CA LYS A 372 -27.32 1.49 -1.61
C LYS A 372 -27.88 0.34 -0.77
N LYS A 373 -28.92 -0.34 -1.26
CA LYS A 373 -29.50 -1.55 -0.66
C LYS A 373 -28.81 -2.84 -1.11
N TYR A 374 -27.76 -2.74 -1.92
CA TYR A 374 -27.02 -3.86 -2.49
C TYR A 374 -27.86 -4.74 -3.43
N GLU A 375 -28.73 -4.10 -4.22
CA GLU A 375 -29.40 -4.75 -5.34
C GLU A 375 -28.56 -4.59 -6.61
N LEU A 376 -28.31 -5.68 -7.32
CA LEU A 376 -27.55 -5.68 -8.58
C LEU A 376 -28.30 -4.85 -9.64
N THR A 377 -27.60 -3.93 -10.29
CA THR A 377 -28.18 -3.01 -11.28
C THR A 377 -27.16 -2.66 -12.37
N TYR A 378 -27.65 -2.15 -13.51
CA TYR A 378 -26.83 -1.56 -14.58
C TYR A 378 -26.77 -0.03 -14.51
N LYS A 379 -27.41 0.57 -13.49
CA LYS A 379 -27.45 2.03 -13.27
C LYS A 379 -26.48 2.42 -12.16
N ASP A 380 -25.75 3.50 -12.36
CA ASP A 380 -24.76 4.06 -11.43
C ASP A 380 -25.31 5.21 -10.56
N ASN A 381 -26.60 5.50 -10.65
CA ASN A 381 -27.22 6.67 -10.01
C ASN A 381 -27.61 6.51 -8.53
N ASP A 382 -27.50 5.30 -7.95
CA ASP A 382 -27.79 5.03 -6.53
C ASP A 382 -26.73 4.12 -5.87
N MET A 383 -25.45 4.34 -6.17
CA MET A 383 -24.39 3.49 -5.62
C MET A 383 -24.04 3.79 -4.15
N PRO A 384 -23.57 2.79 -3.37
CA PRO A 384 -22.93 3.03 -2.08
C PRO A 384 -21.78 4.04 -2.19
N THR A 385 -21.72 5.01 -1.29
CA THR A 385 -20.72 6.09 -1.31
C THR A 385 -19.34 5.67 -0.79
N HIS A 386 -19.27 4.55 -0.08
CA HIS A 386 -18.04 4.06 0.56
C HIS A 386 -17.27 3.04 -0.29
N TYR A 387 -17.77 2.68 -1.47
CA TYR A 387 -17.14 1.67 -2.33
C TYR A 387 -16.95 2.22 -3.76
N GLY A 388 -15.72 2.11 -4.28
CA GLY A 388 -15.37 2.61 -5.61
C GLY A 388 -15.85 1.68 -6.72
N PHE A 389 -17.08 1.88 -7.21
CA PHE A 389 -17.60 1.14 -8.36
C PHE A 389 -17.14 1.68 -9.72
N ILE A 390 -16.62 2.90 -9.75
CA ILE A 390 -16.04 3.53 -10.95
C ILE A 390 -14.62 3.94 -10.60
N VAL A 391 -13.67 3.54 -11.43
CA VAL A 391 -12.24 3.80 -11.22
C VAL A 391 -11.67 4.61 -12.38
N SER A 392 -10.56 5.30 -12.14
CA SER A 392 -9.85 5.97 -13.23
C SER A 392 -9.21 4.95 -14.16
N SER A 393 -9.33 5.19 -15.46
CA SER A 393 -8.58 4.45 -16.47
C SER A 393 -7.15 4.96 -16.53
N LYS A 394 -6.21 4.01 -16.49
CA LYS A 394 -4.78 4.21 -16.71
C LYS A 394 -4.31 3.47 -17.97
N VAL A 395 -5.23 3.01 -18.82
CA VAL A 395 -4.94 2.17 -20.00
C VAL A 395 -3.86 2.79 -20.88
N ASP A 396 -3.99 4.07 -21.23
CA ASP A 396 -2.99 4.75 -22.07
C ASP A 396 -1.62 4.86 -21.40
N SER A 397 -1.58 5.04 -20.07
CA SER A 397 -0.34 5.06 -19.31
C SER A 397 0.32 3.68 -19.24
N LEU A 398 -0.49 2.63 -19.09
CA LEU A 398 -0.03 1.24 -19.11
C LEU A 398 0.48 0.85 -20.50
N GLN A 399 -0.21 1.25 -21.56
CA GLN A 399 0.24 1.03 -22.94
C GLN A 399 1.64 1.65 -23.18
N ARG A 400 1.85 2.90 -22.76
CA ARG A 400 3.18 3.54 -22.86
C ARG A 400 4.26 2.82 -22.05
N GLN A 401 3.92 2.33 -20.85
CA GLN A 401 4.86 1.56 -20.02
C GLN A 401 5.21 0.23 -20.68
N TYR A 402 4.22 -0.49 -21.22
CA TYR A 402 4.39 -1.72 -21.98
C TYR A 402 5.35 -1.52 -23.17
N GLU A 403 5.07 -0.52 -24.01
CA GLU A 403 5.89 -0.21 -25.18
C GLU A 403 7.33 0.17 -24.83
N LYS A 404 7.52 0.87 -23.69
CA LYS A 404 8.86 1.18 -23.17
C LYS A 404 9.61 -0.08 -22.74
N LEU A 405 8.93 -1.03 -22.10
CA LEU A 405 9.53 -2.29 -21.65
C LEU A 405 9.91 -3.22 -22.81
N LEU A 406 9.15 -3.23 -23.90
CA LEU A 406 9.50 -3.97 -25.11
C LEU A 406 10.84 -3.52 -25.71
N LYS A 407 11.22 -2.26 -25.49
CA LYS A 407 12.46 -1.65 -26.02
C LYS A 407 13.60 -1.62 -24.99
N ALA A 408 13.37 -2.08 -23.76
CA ALA A 408 14.36 -2.02 -22.70
C ALA A 408 15.45 -3.10 -22.90
N SER A 409 16.72 -2.70 -22.79
CA SER A 409 17.85 -3.64 -22.74
C SER A 409 17.89 -4.38 -21.39
N PRO A 410 18.59 -5.53 -21.29
CA PRO A 410 18.80 -6.22 -20.02
C PRO A 410 19.38 -5.32 -18.92
N GLU A 411 20.35 -4.47 -19.24
CA GLU A 411 20.95 -3.52 -18.29
C GLU A 411 19.91 -2.50 -17.82
N LYS A 412 19.03 -2.07 -18.74
CA LYS A 412 17.97 -1.14 -18.40
C LYS A 412 16.94 -1.77 -17.48
N LEU A 413 16.57 -3.04 -17.69
CA LEU A 413 15.69 -3.79 -16.79
C LEU A 413 16.34 -3.97 -15.42
N ALA A 414 17.62 -4.37 -15.36
CA ALA A 414 18.37 -4.48 -14.11
C ALA A 414 18.36 -3.17 -13.31
N SER A 415 18.50 -2.01 -13.97
CA SER A 415 18.42 -0.68 -13.33
C SER A 415 17.05 -0.35 -12.72
N MET A 416 15.98 -1.05 -13.12
CA MET A 416 14.62 -0.88 -12.61
C MET A 416 14.31 -1.81 -11.43
N GLN A 417 15.16 -2.81 -11.17
CA GLN A 417 15.01 -3.71 -10.02
C GLN A 417 15.45 -2.98 -8.75
N PHE A 418 14.62 -3.02 -7.71
CA PHE A 418 14.87 -2.37 -6.40
C PHE A 418 15.49 -0.97 -6.50
N PRO A 419 14.82 -0.01 -7.17
CA PRO A 419 15.41 1.28 -7.47
C PRO A 419 15.73 2.06 -6.19
N GLN A 420 17.00 2.43 -6.02
CA GLN A 420 17.43 3.26 -4.91
C GLN A 420 17.06 4.73 -5.17
N ARG A 421 16.22 5.31 -4.32
CA ARG A 421 15.83 6.72 -4.43
C ARG A 421 16.95 7.60 -3.87
N ARG A 422 17.70 8.26 -4.77
CA ARG A 422 18.62 9.32 -4.36
C ARG A 422 17.84 10.55 -3.94
N VAL A 423 18.08 11.02 -2.72
CA VAL A 423 17.52 12.28 -2.23
C VAL A 423 18.53 13.39 -2.54
N ARG A 424 18.02 14.55 -2.97
CA ARG A 424 18.81 15.76 -3.21
C ARG A 424 18.21 16.91 -2.44
N LEU A 425 19.06 17.81 -1.95
CA LEU A 425 18.58 19.00 -1.26
C LEU A 425 17.95 19.91 -2.31
N THR A 426 16.69 20.28 -2.07
CA THR A 426 15.93 21.17 -2.95
C THR A 426 15.20 22.20 -2.10
N PRO A 427 14.91 23.41 -2.63
CA PRO A 427 14.10 24.39 -1.90
C PRO A 427 12.76 23.83 -1.43
N ALA A 428 12.12 22.97 -2.24
CA ALA A 428 10.88 22.30 -1.88
C ALA A 428 11.04 21.26 -0.76
N LEU A 429 12.20 20.61 -0.63
CA LEU A 429 12.48 19.72 0.51
C LEU A 429 12.75 20.54 1.78
N LYS A 430 13.55 21.61 1.69
CA LYS A 430 13.80 22.54 2.81
C LYS A 430 12.51 23.12 3.38
N ALA A 431 11.67 23.68 2.51
CA ALA A 431 10.39 24.28 2.92
C ALA A 431 9.44 23.25 3.56
N ARG A 432 9.41 22.01 3.04
CA ARG A 432 8.61 20.93 3.65
C ARG A 432 9.17 20.52 5.01
N ALA A 433 10.48 20.38 5.16
CA ALA A 433 11.11 20.05 6.43
C ALA A 433 10.82 21.14 7.49
N GLN A 434 10.95 22.42 7.12
CA GLN A 434 10.59 23.54 8.00
C GLN A 434 9.13 23.45 8.44
N SER A 435 8.21 23.24 7.50
CA SER A 435 6.78 23.10 7.81
C SER A 435 6.51 21.93 8.75
N VAL A 436 7.21 20.80 8.58
CA VAL A 436 7.08 19.62 9.44
C VAL A 436 7.60 19.90 10.85
N VAL A 437 8.76 20.57 11.00
CA VAL A 437 9.28 20.97 12.31
C VAL A 437 8.32 21.93 13.01
N ASN A 438 7.86 22.98 12.32
CA ASN A 438 6.95 23.98 12.88
C ASN A 438 5.58 23.40 13.28
N ALA A 439 5.12 22.34 12.60
CA ALA A 439 3.85 21.69 12.89
C ALA A 439 3.91 20.66 14.04
N LEU A 440 5.11 20.32 14.53
CA LEU A 440 5.28 19.38 15.63
C LEU A 440 4.90 20.07 16.95
N ASN A 441 3.89 19.53 17.64
CA ASN A 441 3.43 20.15 18.88
C ASN A 441 4.37 19.88 20.08
N GLU A 442 4.05 20.47 21.22
CA GLU A 442 4.83 20.31 22.46
C GLU A 442 4.96 18.87 22.94
N GLN A 443 3.97 18.01 22.66
CA GLN A 443 3.96 16.60 23.03
C GLN A 443 4.78 15.72 22.08
N GLY A 444 5.15 16.21 20.89
CA GLY A 444 5.79 15.40 19.84
C GLY A 444 4.80 14.77 18.85
N ALA A 445 3.59 15.30 18.73
CA ALA A 445 2.59 14.86 17.76
C ALA A 445 2.37 15.87 16.63
N TRP A 446 2.20 15.35 15.42
CA TRP A 446 1.61 16.10 14.32
C TRP A 446 0.10 15.86 14.30
N LEU A 447 -0.67 16.94 14.45
CA LEU A 447 -2.12 16.89 14.47
C LEU A 447 -2.69 17.24 13.10
N THR A 448 -3.75 16.53 12.73
CA THR A 448 -4.58 16.85 11.55
C THR A 448 -6.04 16.95 11.96
N GLN A 449 -6.86 17.70 11.21
CA GLN A 449 -8.31 17.66 11.40
C GLN A 449 -8.86 16.41 10.73
N GLY A 450 -9.57 15.59 11.50
CA GLY A 450 -10.09 14.32 11.04
C GLY A 450 -11.31 13.85 11.82
N GLU A 451 -11.56 12.56 11.76
CA GLU A 451 -12.69 11.92 12.44
C GLU A 451 -12.19 10.75 13.30
N ILE A 452 -12.86 10.49 14.41
CA ILE A 452 -12.75 9.23 15.15
C ILE A 452 -14.09 8.52 14.97
N ARG A 453 -14.14 7.59 14.02
CA ARG A 453 -15.38 6.93 13.57
C ARG A 453 -16.02 6.13 14.70
N SER A 454 -15.20 5.39 15.44
CA SER A 454 -15.59 4.57 16.58
C SER A 454 -16.24 5.36 17.73
N ALA A 455 -16.01 6.67 17.79
CA ALA A 455 -16.59 7.58 18.78
C ALA A 455 -17.55 8.62 18.16
N ASN A 456 -17.84 8.52 16.86
CA ASN A 456 -18.64 9.49 16.10
C ASN A 456 -18.18 10.95 16.27
N LEU A 457 -16.87 11.17 16.43
CA LEU A 457 -16.28 12.51 16.51
C LEU A 457 -15.85 12.96 15.12
N LYS A 458 -16.28 14.14 14.69
CA LYS A 458 -15.99 14.70 13.36
C LYS A 458 -15.29 16.03 13.49
N ASN A 459 -14.37 16.31 12.57
CA ASN A 459 -13.61 17.55 12.49
C ASN A 459 -12.91 17.88 13.83
N VAL A 460 -12.23 16.88 14.39
CA VAL A 460 -11.45 17.00 15.63
C VAL A 460 -9.96 16.82 15.34
N PRO A 461 -9.07 17.39 16.16
CA PRO A 461 -7.64 17.10 16.08
C PRO A 461 -7.35 15.62 16.36
N VAL A 462 -6.70 14.96 15.41
CA VAL A 462 -6.31 13.54 15.49
C VAL A 462 -4.83 13.36 15.15
N ILE A 463 -4.26 12.31 15.71
CA ILE A 463 -2.94 11.81 15.36
C ILE A 463 -3.15 10.70 14.35
N GLU A 464 -2.57 10.84 13.15
CA GLU A 464 -2.63 9.82 12.11
C GLU A 464 -1.25 9.21 11.89
N THR A 465 -1.19 7.88 11.94
CA THR A 465 0.04 7.13 11.76
C THR A 465 0.66 7.35 10.38
N ARG A 466 -0.18 7.54 9.34
CA ARG A 466 0.28 7.92 8.00
C ARG A 466 0.97 9.28 7.98
N VAL A 467 0.47 10.24 8.76
CA VAL A 467 1.05 11.60 8.84
C VAL A 467 2.38 11.53 9.57
N PHE A 468 2.44 10.77 10.67
CA PHE A 468 3.70 10.49 11.38
C PHE A 468 4.76 9.91 10.44
N ALA A 469 4.45 8.80 9.76
CA ALA A 469 5.38 8.13 8.85
C ALA A 469 5.89 9.09 7.77
N LYS A 470 4.99 9.81 7.10
CA LYS A 470 5.34 10.78 6.05
C LYS A 470 6.22 11.93 6.56
N ASN A 471 5.93 12.46 7.74
CA ASN A 471 6.66 13.59 8.30
C ASN A 471 8.05 13.15 8.78
N LEU A 472 8.15 11.98 9.42
CA LEU A 472 9.42 11.37 9.81
C LEU A 472 10.31 11.14 8.57
N GLU A 473 9.76 10.56 7.50
CA GLU A 473 10.47 10.38 6.23
C GLU A 473 10.92 11.70 5.60
N THR A 474 10.09 12.75 5.67
CA THR A 474 10.43 14.08 5.13
C THR A 474 11.64 14.68 5.86
N LEU A 475 11.67 14.58 7.20
CA LEU A 475 12.81 15.04 7.99
C LEU A 475 14.06 14.20 7.71
N ALA A 476 13.93 12.87 7.63
CA ALA A 476 15.05 12.00 7.30
C ALA A 476 15.61 12.25 5.88
N ASP A 477 14.73 12.49 4.88
CA ASP A 477 15.12 12.90 3.53
C ASP A 477 15.93 14.21 3.58
N PHE A 478 15.49 15.19 4.36
CA PHE A 478 16.18 16.47 4.51
C PHE A 478 17.56 16.30 5.18
N VAL A 479 17.65 15.52 6.25
CA VAL A 479 18.93 15.25 6.94
C VAL A 479 19.91 14.55 6.00
N ALA A 480 19.50 13.48 5.31
CA ALA A 480 20.37 12.76 4.39
C ALA A 480 20.83 13.62 3.20
N ALA A 481 19.91 14.41 2.64
CA ALA A 481 20.23 15.32 1.54
C ALA A 481 21.24 16.40 1.96
N SER A 482 21.15 16.89 3.20
CA SER A 482 22.04 17.93 3.72
C SER A 482 23.44 17.43 4.11
N GLN A 483 23.64 16.10 4.16
CA GLN A 483 24.95 15.47 4.41
C GLN A 483 25.68 15.08 3.11
N SER A 484 24.95 15.05 1.98
CA SER A 484 25.46 14.64 0.67
C SER A 484 25.87 15.82 -0.22
N ASP A 485 25.52 17.04 0.18
CA ASP A 485 25.99 18.31 -0.38
C ASP A 485 27.23 18.78 0.39
#